data_AF-A0A7Y3M975-F1
#
_entry.id   AF-A0A7Y3M975-F1
#
_cell.length_a   1.000
_cell.length_b   1.000
_cell.length_c   1.000
_cell.angle_alpha   90.00
_cell.angle_beta   90.00
_cell.angle_gamma   90.00
#
_symmetry.space_group_name_H-M   'P 1'
#
loop_
_entity.id
_entity.type
_entity.pdbx_description
1 polymer ?
#
loop_
_entity_poly.entity_id
_entity_poly.type
_entity_poly.pdbx_seq_one_letter_code
_entity_poly.pdbx_strand_id
1 'polypeptide(L)' 'MTEKSQIFPAATVLLVRDANPGLEVLYVQRNAALSFHGGAWVYPGGRIDEADFGDDASDLEAAARRAAVREAEEEAGVS' A
#
# COMPACT_ATOMS: atom_id res chain seq x y z
N MET A 1 -15.95 13.62 25.28
CA MET A 1 -15.57 14.20 23.98
C MET A 1 -14.81 13.12 23.25
N THR A 2 -15.32 12.61 22.14
CA THR A 2 -14.63 11.59 21.34
C THR A 2 -13.41 12.26 20.71
N GLU A 3 -12.21 11.78 21.03
CA GLU A 3 -10.99 12.17 20.31
C GLU A 3 -11.21 11.92 18.82
N LYS A 4 -11.02 12.95 18.00
CA LYS A 4 -11.07 12.81 16.54
C LYS A 4 -9.79 12.08 16.13
N SER A 5 -9.91 10.82 15.75
CA SER A 5 -8.77 10.06 15.23
C SER A 5 -8.26 10.73 13.94
N GLN A 6 -6.96 10.99 13.89
CA GLN A 6 -6.32 11.63 12.74
C GLN A 6 -6.38 10.68 11.53
N ILE A 7 -6.84 11.17 10.39
CA ILE A 7 -6.94 10.41 9.14
C ILE A 7 -5.71 10.73 8.29
N PHE A 8 -5.05 9.69 7.78
CA PHE A 8 -3.91 9.81 6.88
C PHE A 8 -4.28 9.24 5.51
N PRO A 9 -3.82 9.87 4.42
CA PRO A 9 -3.95 9.30 3.09
C PRO A 9 -3.07 8.04 2.97
N ALA A 10 -3.54 7.08 2.18
CA ALA A 10 -2.90 5.79 1.99
C ALA A 10 -3.11 5.32 0.54
N ALA A 11 -2.24 4.44 0.07
CA ALA A 11 -2.30 3.83 -1.24
C ALA A 11 -2.19 2.30 -1.14
N THR A 12 -2.84 1.60 -2.07
CA THR A 12 -2.80 0.14 -2.18
C THR A 12 -2.67 -0.23 -3.65
N VAL A 13 -1.83 -1.21 -3.95
CA VAL A 13 -1.61 -1.70 -5.31
C VAL A 13 -2.07 -3.14 -5.47
N LEU A 14 -2.73 -3.41 -6.60
CA LEU A 14 -3.11 -4.76 -7.02
C LEU A 14 -2.22 -5.14 -8.20
N LEU A 15 -1.15 -5.88 -7.93
CA LEU A 15 -0.31 -6.43 -8.98
C LEU A 15 -1.00 -7.65 -9.58
N VAL A 16 -1.35 -7.56 -10.86
CA VAL A 16 -2.05 -8.63 -11.59
C VAL A 16 -1.16 -9.25 -12.66
N ARG A 17 -1.39 -10.53 -12.93
CA ARG A 17 -0.86 -11.22 -14.12
C ARG A 17 -1.95 -12.06 -14.77
N ASP A 18 -1.78 -12.31 -16.06
CA ASP A 18 -2.62 -13.26 -16.79
C ASP A 18 -2.45 -14.68 -16.26
N ALA A 19 -3.56 -15.40 -16.18
CA ALA A 19 -3.63 -16.82 -15.85
C ALA A 19 -4.55 -17.54 -16.84
N ASN A 20 -4.47 -18.87 -16.90
CA ASN A 20 -5.37 -19.65 -17.73
C ASN A 20 -6.22 -20.62 -16.89
N PRO A 21 -7.52 -20.36 -16.69
CA PRO A 21 -8.26 -19.16 -17.09
C PRO A 21 -8.12 -17.99 -16.08
N GLY A 22 -8.17 -16.74 -16.56
CA GLY A 22 -8.42 -15.55 -15.72
C GLY A 22 -7.20 -14.72 -15.35
N LEU A 23 -7.23 -14.14 -14.14
CA LEU A 23 -6.17 -13.32 -13.58
C LEU A 23 -5.75 -13.87 -12.21
N GLU A 24 -4.46 -13.73 -11.91
CA GLU A 24 -3.94 -13.88 -10.56
C GLU A 24 -3.52 -12.51 -10.03
N VAL A 25 -3.69 -12.31 -8.72
CA VAL A 25 -3.31 -11.08 -8.02
C VAL A 25 -2.38 -11.40 -6.87
N LEU A 26 -1.35 -10.57 -6.68
CA LEU A 26 -0.42 -10.72 -5.59
C LEU A 26 -1.07 -10.32 -4.26
N TYR A 27 -0.97 -11.21 -3.27
CA TYR A 27 -1.24 -10.95 -1.87
C TYR A 27 0.03 -11.20 -1.05
N VAL A 28 0.21 -10.42 0.01
CA VAL A 28 1.25 -10.64 1.02
C VAL A 28 0.61 -11.02 2.35
N GLN A 29 1.25 -11.91 3.10
CA GLN A 29 0.83 -12.24 4.45
C GLN A 29 1.59 -11.34 5.43
N ARG A 30 0.87 -10.47 6.16
CA ARG A 30 1.48 -9.61 7.16
C ARG A 30 2.15 -10.43 8.24
N ASN A 31 3.30 -9.98 8.73
CA ASN A 31 3.98 -10.62 9.85
C ASN A 31 3.01 -10.76 11.04
N ALA A 32 2.88 -11.99 11.57
CA ALA A 32 1.96 -12.31 12.66
C ALA A 32 2.24 -11.53 13.95
N ALA A 33 3.46 -11.01 14.12
CA ALA A 33 3.86 -10.20 15.27
C ALA A 33 3.34 -8.75 15.24
N LEU A 34 2.72 -8.30 14.14
CA LEU A 34 2.19 -6.94 14.04
C LEU A 34 0.93 -6.77 14.90
N SER A 35 0.88 -5.67 15.67
CA SER A 35 -0.20 -5.34 16.62
C SER A 35 -1.57 -5.09 15.97
N PHE A 36 -1.61 -4.94 14.65
CA PHE A 36 -2.83 -4.70 13.87
C PHE A 36 -2.84 -5.62 12.63
N HIS A 37 -3.83 -6.52 12.56
CA HIS A 37 -4.02 -7.51 11.48
C HIS A 37 -2.82 -8.42 11.17
N GLY A 38 -2.01 -8.78 12.17
CA GLY A 38 -0.95 -9.78 12.01
C GLY A 38 -1.49 -11.10 11.47
N GLY A 39 -0.80 -11.67 10.47
CA GLY A 39 -1.19 -12.94 9.83
C GLY A 39 -2.27 -12.83 8.76
N ALA A 40 -2.86 -11.64 8.56
CA ALA A 40 -3.83 -11.41 7.48
C ALA A 40 -3.15 -11.37 6.11
N TRP A 41 -3.88 -11.87 5.11
CA TRP A 41 -3.55 -11.66 3.70
C TRP A 41 -4.05 -10.30 3.26
N VAL A 42 -3.16 -9.47 2.75
CA VAL A 42 -3.46 -8.11 2.26
C VAL A 42 -2.84 -7.89 0.88
N TYR A 43 -3.35 -6.90 0.17
CA TYR A 43 -2.63 -6.32 -0.96
C TYR A 43 -1.49 -5.44 -0.44
N PRO A 44 -0.35 -5.34 -1.15
CA PRO A 44 0.70 -4.41 -0.79
C PRO A 44 0.19 -2.97 -0.75
N GLY A 45 0.60 -2.23 0.28
CA GLY A 45 0.23 -0.83 0.43
C GLY A 45 0.37 -0.30 1.83
N GLY A 46 0.29 1.03 1.93
CA GLY A 46 0.58 1.72 3.17
C GLY A 46 0.23 3.20 3.11
N ARG A 47 0.72 3.92 4.12
CA ARG A 47 0.51 5.35 4.25
C ARG A 47 1.29 6.10 3.16
N ILE A 48 0.71 7.18 2.66
CA ILE A 48 1.46 8.13 1.82
C ILE A 48 2.30 9.01 2.75
N ASP A 49 3.61 8.98 2.54
CA ASP A 49 4.59 9.76 3.29
C ASP A 49 4.90 11.08 2.58
N GLU A 50 5.48 12.05 3.31
CA GLU A 50 5.82 13.36 2.75
C GLU A 50 6.77 13.26 1.54
N ALA A 51 7.69 12.28 1.57
CA ALA A 51 8.61 12.01 0.48
C ALA A 51 7.89 11.56 -0.81
N ASP A 52 6.70 10.96 -0.70
CA ASP A 52 5.94 10.53 -1.85
C ASP A 52 5.34 11.72 -2.61
N PHE A 53 5.30 12.94 -2.08
CA PHE A 53 4.76 14.09 -2.82
C PHE A 53 5.75 14.66 -3.85
N GLY A 54 7.05 14.41 -3.71
CA GLY A 54 8.06 14.99 -4.59
C GLY A 54 8.01 16.53 -4.56
N ASP A 55 8.07 17.16 -5.74
CA ASP A 55 8.11 18.63 -5.86
C ASP A 55 6.74 19.30 -5.71
N ASP A 56 5.63 18.56 -5.88
CA ASP A 56 4.27 19.09 -5.81
C ASP A 56 3.48 18.43 -4.66
N ALA A 57 3.46 19.12 -3.53
CA ALA A 57 2.71 18.72 -2.33
C ALA A 57 1.18 18.66 -2.51
N SER A 58 0.65 19.17 -3.63
CA SER A 58 -0.79 19.14 -3.91
C SER A 58 -1.21 17.95 -4.79
N ASP A 59 -0.27 17.28 -5.45
CA ASP A 59 -0.56 16.14 -6.33
C ASP A 59 -0.66 14.83 -5.55
N LEU A 60 -1.82 14.62 -4.93
CA LEU A 60 -2.12 13.41 -4.16
C LEU A 60 -2.12 12.15 -5.03
N GLU A 61 -2.48 12.24 -6.31
CA GLU A 61 -2.53 11.06 -7.18
C GLU A 61 -1.12 10.58 -7.52
N ALA A 62 -0.22 11.50 -7.88
CA ALA A 62 1.18 11.17 -8.10
C ALA A 62 1.83 10.63 -6.82
N ALA A 63 1.49 11.20 -5.65
CA ALA A 63 1.95 10.70 -4.36
C ALA A 63 1.43 9.29 -4.06
N ALA A 64 0.15 9.01 -4.33
CA ALA A 64 -0.42 7.68 -4.16
C ALA A 64 0.27 6.64 -5.04
N ARG A 65 0.61 6.99 -6.29
CA ARG A 65 1.34 6.09 -7.20
C ARG A 65 2.76 5.79 -6.71
N ARG A 66 3.48 6.79 -6.20
CA ARG A 66 4.83 6.60 -5.65
C ARG A 66 4.80 5.77 -4.36
N ALA A 67 3.87 6.06 -3.45
CA ALA A 67 3.66 5.27 -2.24
C ALA A 67 3.34 3.81 -2.59
N ALA A 68 2.44 3.57 -3.55
CA ALA A 68 2.08 2.23 -4.00
C ALA A 68 3.28 1.43 -4.54
N VAL A 69 4.19 2.05 -5.29
CA VAL A 69 5.41 1.40 -5.79
C VAL A 69 6.38 1.11 -4.64
N ARG A 70 6.63 2.10 -3.78
CA ARG A 70 7.51 1.95 -2.60
C ARG A 70 7.05 0.80 -1.70
N GLU A 71 5.76 0.75 -1.38
CA GLU A 71 5.19 -0.31 -0.53
C GLU A 71 5.24 -1.69 -1.21
N ALA A 72 5.07 -1.78 -2.54
CA ALA A 72 5.25 -3.04 -3.26
C ALA A 72 6.70 -3.56 -3.20
N GLU A 73 7.67 -2.66 -3.26
CA GLU A 73 9.08 -3.01 -3.12
C GLU A 73 9.38 -3.45 -1.69
N GLU A 74 8.93 -2.69 -0.68
CA GLU A 74 9.19 -2.98 0.73
C GLU A 74 8.52 -4.28 1.22
N GLU A 75 7.26 -4.54 0.83
CA GLU A 75 6.49 -5.69 1.33
C GLU A 75 6.65 -6.95 0.47
N ALA A 76 6.97 -6.82 -0.83
CA ALA A 76 7.01 -7.94 -1.76
C ALA A 76 8.27 -8.00 -2.64
N GLY A 77 9.16 -7.01 -2.60
CA GLY A 77 10.37 -6.96 -3.42
C GLY A 77 10.08 -6.75 -4.91
N VAL A 78 8.98 -6.07 -5.26
CA VAL A 78 8.57 -5.80 -6.65
C VAL A 78 8.65 -4.31 -6.95
N SER A 79 9.31 -3.93 -8.06
CA SER A 79 9.55 -2.54 -8.49
C SER A 79 9.07 -2.28 -9.92
#